data_AF-A0A0F5L4P8-F1
#
_entry.id   AF-A0A0F5L4P8-F1
#
_cell.length_a   1.000
_cell.length_b   1.000
_cell.length_c   1.000
_cell.angle_alpha   90.00
_cell.angle_beta   90.00
_cell.angle_gamma   90.00
#
_symmetry.space_group_name_H-M   'P 1'
#
loop_
_entity.id
_entity.type
_entity.pdbx_description
1 polymer ?
#
loop_
_entity_poly.entity_id
_entity_poly.type
_entity_poly.pdbx_seq_one_letter_code
_entity_poly.pdbx_strand_id
1 'polypeptide(L)'
;MSAFDIALDYQRERERRALDNPYHLTTSETAIARDLVAGRSMPEIAAKLRLTDASLKTHMDRICEKVGASGLTHMLHLLSTLPQMRIQTNVVDIDDFRIAFGLGGPFRQG
;
A
#
# COMPACT_ATOMS: atom_id res chain seq x y z
N MET A 1 26.80 8.95 25.51
CA MET A 1 26.17 7.78 24.88
C MET A 1 26.70 6.54 25.58
N SER A 2 25.87 5.87 26.39
CA SER A 2 26.25 4.66 27.12
C SER A 2 25.97 3.40 26.28
N ALA A 3 26.74 2.33 26.48
CA ALA A 3 26.48 1.02 25.85
C ALA A 3 25.08 0.47 26.22
N PHE A 4 24.55 0.86 27.38
CA PHE A 4 23.20 0.53 27.82
C PHE A 4 22.11 1.25 26.98
N ASP A 5 22.35 2.51 26.59
CA ASP A 5 21.43 3.27 25.72
C ASP A 5 21.34 2.61 24.34
N ILE A 6 22.46 2.17 23.78
CA ILE A 6 22.54 1.50 22.48
C ILE A 6 21.77 0.18 22.48
N ALA A 7 21.90 -0.61 23.55
CA ALA A 7 21.19 -1.89 23.67
C ALA A 7 19.67 -1.71 23.79
N LEU A 8 19.22 -0.71 24.55
CA LEU A 8 17.80 -0.37 24.69
C LEU A 8 17.21 0.18 23.38
N ASP A 9 17.93 1.03 22.66
CA ASP A 9 17.50 1.52 21.36
C ASP A 9 17.39 0.39 20.34
N TYR A 10 18.34 -0.55 20.33
CA TYR A 10 18.28 -1.73 19.47
C TYR A 10 17.07 -2.64 19.77
N GLN A 11 16.76 -2.86 21.05
CA GLN A 11 15.59 -3.64 21.45
C GLN A 11 14.29 -2.97 21.00
N ARG A 12 14.14 -1.66 21.24
CA ARG A 12 12.97 -0.88 20.80
C ARG A 12 12.80 -0.88 19.29
N GLU A 13 13.89 -0.73 18.55
CA GLU A 13 13.88 -0.78 17.08
C GLU A 13 13.41 -2.16 16.58
N ARG A 14 13.91 -3.24 17.21
CA ARG A 14 13.51 -4.62 16.86
C ARG A 14 12.04 -4.88 17.15
N GLU A 15 11.56 -4.45 18.32
CA GLU A 15 10.16 -4.56 18.71
C GLU A 15 9.25 -3.76 17.78
N ARG A 16 9.64 -2.53 17.42
CA ARG A 16 8.92 -1.72 16.42
C ARG A 16 8.82 -2.43 15.08
N ARG A 17 9.92 -2.98 14.56
CA ARG A 17 9.91 -3.72 13.28
C ARG A 17 9.04 -4.97 13.32
N ALA A 18 8.98 -5.65 14.47
CA ALA A 18 8.12 -6.81 14.67
C ALA A 18 6.64 -6.42 14.75
N LEU A 19 6.32 -5.31 15.40
CA LEU A 19 4.97 -4.75 15.47
C LEU A 19 4.50 -4.20 14.13
N ASP A 20 5.42 -3.66 13.32
CA ASP A 20 5.11 -3.18 11.99
C ASP A 20 4.72 -4.38 11.10
N ASN A 21 5.44 -5.49 11.09
CA ASN A 21 5.12 -6.61 10.19
C ASN A 21 4.59 -7.87 10.88
N PRO A 22 3.36 -7.86 11.44
CA PRO A 22 2.81 -9.01 12.17
C PRO A 22 2.50 -10.20 11.26
N TYR A 23 2.35 -9.97 9.94
CA TYR A 23 2.03 -11.01 8.96
C TYR A 23 3.26 -11.55 8.21
N HIS A 24 4.48 -11.15 8.61
CA HIS A 24 5.73 -11.58 7.97
C HIS A 24 5.71 -11.42 6.43
N LEU A 25 5.15 -10.31 5.96
CA LEU A 25 5.16 -9.95 4.55
C LEU A 25 6.60 -9.67 4.10
N THR A 26 6.95 -10.15 2.92
CA THR A 26 8.22 -9.81 2.27
C THR A 26 8.22 -8.33 1.84
N THR A 27 9.39 -7.80 1.48
CA THR A 27 9.52 -6.42 1.00
C THR A 27 8.62 -6.15 -0.21
N SER A 28 8.55 -7.11 -1.15
CA SER A 28 7.70 -7.00 -2.34
C SER A 28 6.21 -7.07 -2.00
N GLU A 29 5.81 -7.97 -1.11
CA GLU A 29 4.42 -8.09 -0.64
C GLU A 29 3.97 -6.84 0.14
N THR A 30 4.86 -6.28 0.95
CA THR A 30 4.61 -5.03 1.68
C THR A 30 4.42 -3.86 0.72
N ALA A 31 5.21 -3.78 -0.35
CA ALA A 31 5.06 -2.75 -1.38
C ALA A 31 3.72 -2.86 -2.11
N ILE A 32 3.31 -4.07 -2.48
CA ILE A 32 2.00 -4.36 -3.10
C ILE A 32 0.87 -3.99 -2.14
N ALA A 33 0.94 -4.47 -0.89
CA ALA A 33 -0.05 -4.20 0.14
C ALA A 33 -0.21 -2.69 0.40
N ARG A 34 0.89 -1.94 0.44
CA ARG A 34 0.85 -0.49 0.62
C ARG A 34 0.19 0.21 -0.57
N ASP A 35 0.51 -0.19 -1.79
CA ASP A 35 -0.09 0.41 -2.99
C ASP A 35 -1.58 0.05 -3.12
N LEU A 36 -1.98 -1.16 -2.68
CA LEU A 36 -3.38 -1.58 -2.59
C LEU A 36 -4.16 -0.77 -1.55
N VAL A 37 -3.60 -0.56 -0.35
CA VAL A 37 -4.22 0.27 0.69
C VAL A 37 -4.31 1.73 0.24
N ALA A 38 -3.34 2.22 -0.53
CA ALA A 38 -3.37 3.54 -1.15
C ALA A 38 -4.40 3.68 -2.30
N GLY A 39 -5.15 2.62 -2.62
CA GLY A 39 -6.20 2.65 -3.63
C GLY A 39 -5.71 2.58 -5.08
N ARG A 40 -4.45 2.18 -5.32
CA ARG A 40 -3.94 2.00 -6.69
C ARG A 40 -4.56 0.79 -7.35
N SER A 41 -4.78 0.89 -8.67
CA SER A 41 -5.32 -0.23 -9.44
C SER A 41 -4.29 -1.33 -9.65
N MET A 42 -4.75 -2.58 -9.76
CA MET A 42 -3.87 -3.74 -10.05
C MET A 42 -2.95 -3.53 -11.27
N PRO A 43 -3.41 -3.00 -12.42
CA PRO A 43 -2.53 -2.74 -13.56
C PRO A 43 -1.48 -1.65 -13.28
N GLU A 44 -1.79 -0.63 -12.47
CA GLU A 44 -0.81 0.37 -12.05
C GLU A 44 0.27 -0.22 -11.14
N ILE A 45 -0.13 -1.12 -10.24
CA ILE A 45 0.79 -1.82 -9.34
C ILE A 45 1.69 -2.76 -10.14
N ALA A 46 1.13 -3.52 -11.09
CA ALA A 46 1.88 -4.39 -11.99
C ALA A 46 2.92 -3.58 -12.79
N ALA A 47 2.50 -2.47 -13.39
CA ALA A 47 3.39 -1.58 -14.15
C ALA A 47 4.51 -0.99 -13.28
N LYS A 48 4.18 -0.52 -12.08
CA LYS A 48 5.15 0.08 -11.14
C LYS A 48 6.19 -0.92 -10.65
N LEU A 49 5.78 -2.16 -10.40
CA LEU A 49 6.65 -3.24 -9.91
C LEU A 49 7.28 -4.06 -11.04
N ARG A 50 6.99 -3.73 -12.31
CA ARG A 50 7.41 -4.49 -13.50
C ARG A 50 7.03 -5.98 -13.41
N LEU A 51 5.86 -6.26 -12.85
CA LEU A 51 5.29 -7.61 -12.72
C LEU A 51 4.30 -7.87 -13.85
N THR A 52 4.17 -9.14 -14.24
CA THR A 52 3.05 -9.58 -15.07
C THR A 52 1.80 -9.74 -14.22
N ASP A 53 0.61 -9.65 -14.82
CA ASP A 53 -0.66 -9.86 -14.10
C ASP A 53 -0.71 -11.23 -13.39
N ALA A 54 -0.13 -12.26 -14.01
CA ALA A 54 -0.02 -13.59 -13.42
C ALA A 54 0.86 -13.61 -12.16
N SER A 55 2.00 -12.91 -12.19
CA SER A 55 2.88 -12.77 -11.02
C SER A 55 2.20 -11.94 -9.93
N LEU A 56 1.53 -10.85 -10.29
CA LEU A 56 0.80 -10.02 -9.33
C LEU A 56 -0.30 -10.82 -8.63
N LYS A 57 -1.07 -11.62 -9.37
CA LYS A 57 -2.08 -12.52 -8.79
C LYS A 57 -1.46 -13.52 -7.82
N THR A 58 -0.34 -14.14 -8.19
CA THR A 58 0.40 -15.06 -7.31
C THR A 58 0.86 -14.38 -6.01
N HIS A 59 1.33 -13.13 -6.11
CA HIS A 59 1.70 -12.36 -4.93
C HIS A 59 0.48 -12.03 -4.05
N MET A 60 -0.67 -11.71 -4.65
CA MET A 60 -1.90 -11.47 -3.91
C MET A 60 -2.40 -12.70 -3.18
N ASP A 61 -2.38 -13.87 -3.82
CA ASP A 61 -2.77 -15.13 -3.19
C ASP A 61 -1.89 -15.43 -1.97
N ARG A 62 -0.57 -15.21 -2.09
CA ARG A 62 0.37 -15.34 -0.97
C ARG A 62 0.12 -14.33 0.15
N ILE A 63 -0.22 -13.08 -0.17
CA ILE A 63 -0.57 -12.07 0.84
C ILE A 63 -1.85 -12.49 1.56
N CYS A 64 -2.88 -12.94 0.83
CA CYS A 64 -4.12 -13.45 1.43
C CYS A 64 -3.85 -14.62 2.37
N GLU A 65 -3.00 -15.58 1.97
CA GLU A 65 -2.62 -16.73 2.79
C GLU A 65 -1.89 -16.30 4.08
N LYS A 66 -0.92 -15.39 3.97
CA LYS A 66 -0.14 -14.88 5.12
C LYS A 66 -0.97 -14.06 6.10
N VAL A 67 -1.89 -13.26 5.57
CA VAL A 67 -2.76 -12.38 6.36
C VAL A 67 -3.95 -13.17 6.93
N GLY A 68 -4.23 -14.37 6.40
CA GLY A 68 -5.41 -15.16 6.76
C GLY A 68 -6.71 -14.56 6.21
N ALA A 69 -6.62 -13.80 5.12
CA ALA A 69 -7.76 -13.14 4.51
C ALA A 69 -8.49 -14.07 3.52
N SER A 70 -9.82 -14.06 3.58
CA SER A 70 -10.70 -14.82 2.69
C SER A 70 -10.96 -14.12 1.34
N GLY A 71 -10.42 -12.93 1.14
CA GLY A 71 -10.58 -12.16 -0.10
C GLY A 71 -10.00 -10.74 0.00
N LEU A 72 -10.02 -10.03 -1.12
CA LEU A 72 -9.41 -8.70 -1.27
C LEU A 72 -9.91 -7.68 -0.24
N THR A 73 -11.23 -7.60 -0.03
CA THR A 73 -11.82 -6.66 0.94
C THR A 73 -11.40 -6.98 2.37
N HIS A 74 -11.37 -8.26 2.74
CA HIS A 74 -10.94 -8.70 4.07
C HIS A 74 -9.44 -8.44 4.26
N MET A 75 -8.63 -8.68 3.21
CA MET A 75 -7.21 -8.36 3.21
C MET A 75 -6.98 -6.85 3.39
N LEU A 76 -7.68 -6.00 2.65
CA LEU A 76 -7.58 -4.55 2.78
C LEU A 76 -7.99 -4.07 4.18
N HIS A 77 -9.05 -4.64 4.75
CA HIS A 77 -9.47 -4.33 6.11
C HIS A 77 -8.36 -4.65 7.12
N LEU A 78 -7.80 -5.86 7.08
CA LEU A 78 -6.70 -6.25 7.96
C LEU A 78 -5.44 -5.41 7.73
N LEU A 79 -5.07 -5.15 6.49
CA LEU A 79 -3.91 -4.31 6.16
C LEU A 79 -4.09 -2.86 6.63
N SER A 80 -5.31 -2.31 6.61
CA SER A 80 -5.58 -0.95 7.10
C SER A 80 -5.43 -0.79 8.62
N THR A 81 -5.46 -1.90 9.37
CA THR A 81 -5.16 -1.88 10.81
C THR A 81 -3.67 -1.73 11.11
N LEU A 82 -2.80 -1.95 10.11
CA LEU A 82 -1.35 -1.89 10.29
C LEU A 82 -0.85 -0.44 10.33
N PRO A 83 -0.04 -0.06 11.33
CA PRO A 83 0.44 1.30 11.48
C PRO A 83 1.31 1.77 10.31
N GLN A 84 2.11 0.89 9.70
CA GLN A 84 2.96 1.25 8.55
C GLN A 84 2.21 1.29 7.21
N MET A 85 0.96 0.83 7.16
CA MET A 85 0.09 0.93 5.98
C MET A 85 -0.79 2.18 6.01
N ARG A 86 -0.69 3.01 7.06
CA ARG A 86 -1.36 4.31 7.12
C ARG A 86 -0.99 5.12 5.90
N ILE A 87 -1.99 5.37 5.06
CA ILE A 87 -1.87 6.21 3.88
C ILE A 87 -1.48 7.60 4.40
N GLN A 88 -0.29 8.06 4.06
CA GLN A 88 -0.03 9.50 4.06
C GLN A 88 -0.91 10.04 2.93
N THR A 89 -2.12 10.48 3.26
CA THR A 89 -3.00 11.16 2.32
C THR A 89 -2.36 12.49 1.98
N ASN A 90 -1.43 12.45 1.03
CA ASN A 90 -1.23 13.59 0.16
C ASN A 90 -2.49 13.63 -0.69
N VAL A 91 -3.47 14.42 -0.25
CA VAL A 91 -4.68 14.71 -1.01
C VAL A 91 -4.20 15.16 -2.40
N VAL A 92 -4.43 14.33 -3.41
CA VAL A 92 -4.29 14.75 -4.79
C VAL A 92 -5.53 15.60 -5.03
N ASP A 93 -5.35 16.91 -5.01
CA ASP A 93 -6.37 17.85 -5.49
C ASP A 93 -6.54 17.56 -6.97
N ILE A 94 -7.61 16.85 -7.34
CA ILE A 94 -7.97 16.68 -8.75
C ILE A 94 -8.64 18.00 -9.14
N ASP A 95 -7.84 18.99 -9.50
CA ASP A 95 -8.30 20.26 -10.08
C ASP A 95 -9.06 20.07 -11.41
N ASP A 96 -9.17 18.83 -11.91
CA ASP A 96 -9.66 18.54 -13.25
C ASP A 96 -10.86 17.59 -13.31
N PHE A 97 -11.76 17.66 -12.31
CA PHE A 97 -13.07 17.02 -12.39
C PHE A 97 -13.87 17.48 -13.63
N ARG A 98 -13.58 18.65 -14.20
CA ARG A 98 -14.26 19.17 -15.40
C ARG A 98 -13.93 18.39 -16.67
N ILE A 99 -12.70 17.92 -16.85
CA ILE A 99 -12.31 17.15 -18.04
C ILE A 99 -12.80 15.70 -17.97
N ALA A 100 -12.73 15.07 -16.80
CA ALA A 100 -13.07 13.64 -16.65
C ALA A 100 -14.56 13.32 -16.91
N PHE A 101 -15.47 14.24 -16.58
CA PHE A 101 -16.92 14.04 -16.72
C PHE A 101 -17.54 14.71 -17.96
N GLY A 102 -16.73 15.27 -18.86
CA GLY A 102 -17.22 15.86 -20.12
C GLY A 102 -18.18 17.04 -19.95
N LEU A 103 -18.19 17.69 -18.78
CA LEU A 103 -19.13 18.75 -18.41
C LEU A 103 -18.73 20.15 -18.89
N GLY A 104 -17.75 20.26 -19.79
CA GLY A 104 -17.37 21.54 -20.37
C GLY A 104 -16.42 21.39 -21.53
N GLY A 105 -16.97 21.21 -22.74
CA GLY A 105 -16.20 21.41 -23.97
C GLY A 105 -15.76 22.87 -24.13
N PRO A 106 -14.74 23.15 -24.96
CA PRO A 106 -14.25 24.50 -25.18
C PRO A 106 -15.33 25.34 -25.87
N PHE A 107 -15.80 26.40 -25.21
CA PHE A 107 -16.53 27.46 -25.89
C PHE A 107 -15.56 28.14 -26.85
N ARG A 108 -15.58 27.75 -28.13
CA ARG A 108 -15.06 28.57 -29.22
C ARG A 108 -15.89 29.85 -29.25
N GLN A 109 -15.33 30.95 -28.75
CA GLN A 109 -15.78 32.28 -29.17
C GLN A 109 -15.11 32.58 -30.51
N GLY A 110 -15.94 32.85 -31.53
CA GLY A 110 -15.53 33.41 -32.81
C GLY A 110 -15.36 34.92 -32.73
#